data_AF-A0A962C1X8-F1
#
_entry.id   AF-A0A962C1X8-F1
#
_cell.length_a   1.000
_cell.length_b   1.000
_cell.length_c   1.000
_cell.angle_alpha   90.00
_cell.angle_beta   90.00
_cell.angle_gamma   90.00
#
_symmetry.space_group_name_H-M   'P 1'
#
loop_
_entity.id
_entity.type
_entity.pdbx_description
1 polymer ?
#
loop_
_entity_poly.entity_id
_entity_poly.type
_entity_poly.pdbx_seq_one_letter_code
_entity_poly.pdbx_strand_id
1 'polypeptide(L)' 'MQFKDYYDVLGVSPDADEKAIKSAYRRLARKYHPDVSK' A
#
# COMPACT_ATOMS: atom_id res chain seq x y z
N MET A 1 2.41 9.54 -20.29
CA MET A 1 1.62 8.86 -19.25
C MET A 1 2.39 8.95 -17.95
N GLN A 2 1.83 9.55 -16.89
CA GLN A 2 2.41 9.38 -15.56
C GLN A 2 2.16 7.94 -15.15
N PHE A 3 3.20 7.11 -15.23
CA PHE A 3 3.14 5.75 -14.72
C PHE A 3 3.08 5.87 -13.21
N LYS A 4 1.92 5.56 -12.61
CA LYS A 4 1.82 5.46 -11.16
C LYS A 4 2.48 4.15 -10.78
N ASP A 5 3.61 4.24 -10.11
CA ASP A 5 4.24 3.08 -9.54
C ASP A 5 3.44 2.64 -8.29
N TYR A 6 2.54 1.69 -8.51
CA TYR A 6 1.68 1.17 -7.45
C TYR A 6 2.47 0.38 -6.40
N TYR A 7 3.61 -0.20 -6.78
CA TYR A 7 4.49 -0.93 -5.87
C TYR A 7 5.21 0.05 -4.94
N ASP A 8 5.70 1.17 -5.48
CA ASP A 8 6.26 2.26 -4.67
C ASP A 8 5.21 2.90 -3.76
N VAL A 9 3.98 3.12 -4.24
CA VAL A 9 2.89 3.67 -3.42
C VAL A 9 2.54 2.74 -2.26
N LEU A 10 2.54 1.42 -2.49
CA LEU A 10 2.35 0.42 -1.45
C LEU A 10 3.61 0.18 -0.60
N GLY A 11 4.78 0.66 -1.06
CA GLY A 11 6.09 0.44 -0.44
C GLY A 11 6.50 -1.03 -0.45
N VAL A 12 6.21 -1.75 -1.53
CA VAL A 12 6.54 -3.17 -1.71
C VAL A 12 7.38 -3.38 -2.97
N SER A 13 8.17 -4.45 -2.99
CA SER A 13 8.92 -4.84 -4.20
C SER A 13 7.96 -5.21 -5.34
N PRO A 14 8.34 -5.00 -6.62
CA PRO A 14 7.62 -5.54 -7.77
C PRO A 14 7.43 -7.07 -7.69
N ASP A 15 8.38 -7.77 -7.07
CA ASP A 15 8.37 -9.23 -6.88
C ASP A 15 7.67 -9.66 -5.58
N ALA A 16 6.98 -8.75 -4.90
CA ALA A 16 6.32 -9.04 -3.63
C ALA A 16 5.18 -10.06 -3.81
N ASP A 17 5.07 -10.99 -2.86
CA ASP A 17 3.98 -11.95 -2.84
C ASP A 17 2.64 -11.29 -2.47
N GLU A 18 1.53 -11.96 -2.79
CA GLU A 18 0.20 -11.45 -2.46
C GLU A 18 0.02 -11.17 -0.96
N LYS A 19 0.72 -11.92 -0.11
CA LYS A 19 0.67 -11.77 1.34
C LYS A 19 1.32 -10.46 1.78
N ALA A 20 2.47 -10.11 1.22
CA ALA A 20 3.16 -8.85 1.44
C ALA A 20 2.32 -7.67 0.94
N ILE A 21 1.74 -7.77 -0.26
CA ILE A 21 0.85 -6.74 -0.82
C ILE A 21 -0.35 -6.49 0.11
N LYS A 22 -1.05 -7.57 0.53
CA LYS A 22 -2.18 -7.46 1.47
C LYS A 22 -1.77 -6.88 2.82
N SER A 23 -0.58 -7.24 3.32
CA SER A 23 -0.07 -6.72 4.58
C SER A 23 0.24 -5.22 4.51
N ALA A 24 0.93 -4.79 3.45
CA ALA A 24 1.26 -3.40 3.20
C ALA A 24 0.00 -2.54 3.02
N TYR A 25 -0.97 -3.02 2.24
CA TYR A 25 -2.27 -2.37 2.10
C TYR A 25 -2.97 -2.18 3.44
N ARG A 26 -3.12 -3.24 4.26
CA ARG A 26 -3.78 -3.13 5.57
C ARG A 26 -3.07 -2.16 6.52
N ARG A 27 -1.75 -2.03 6.43
CA ARG A 27 -0.97 -1.06 7.21
C ARG A 27 -1.29 0.37 6.78
N LEU A 28 -1.25 0.65 5.47
CA LEU A 28 -1.55 1.98 4.94
C LEU A 28 -3.02 2.36 5.12
N ALA A 29 -3.94 1.42 4.93
CA ALA A 29 -5.38 1.62 5.10
C ALA A 29 -5.72 2.02 6.54
N ARG A 30 -5.05 1.45 7.56
CA ARG A 30 -5.22 1.87 8.96
C ARG A 30 -4.62 3.24 9.23
N LYS A 31 -3.45 3.53 8.67
CA LYS A 31 -2.76 4.82 8.84
C LYS A 31 -3.58 5.98 8.27
N TYR A 32 -4.20 5.79 7.11
CA TYR A 32 -4.98 6.80 6.42
C TYR A 32 -6.49 6.54 6.50
N HIS A 33 -6.93 5.71 7.45
CA HIS A 33 -8.35 5.44 7.59
C HIS A 33 -9.05 6.73 8.03
N PRO A 34 -10.11 7.17 7.32
CA PRO A 34 -10.79 8.42 7.64
C PRO A 34 -11.38 8.42 9.05
N ASP A 35 -11.78 7.23 9.55
CA ASP A 35 -12.33 7.10 10.91
C ASP A 35 -11.28 7.02 12.02
N VAL A 36 -10.00 6.77 11.69
CA VAL A 36 -8.92 6.57 12.69
C VAL A 36 -7.95 7.74 12.72
N SER A 37 -7.73 8.42 11.59
CA SER A 37 -6.85 9.59 11.50
C SER A 37 -7.69 10.85 11.29
N LYS A 38 -7.91 11.61 12.37
CA LYS A 38 -8.46 12.98 12.36
C LYS A 38 -7.47 13.93 13.02
#